data_AF-A0A655ALC5-F1
#
_entry.id   AF-A0A655ALC5-F1
#
_cell.length_a   1.000
_cell.length_b   1.000
_cell.length_c   1.000
_cell.angle_alpha   90.00
_cell.angle_beta   90.00
_cell.angle_gamma   90.00
#
_symmetry.space_group_name_H-M   'P 1'
#
loop_
_entity.id
_entity.type
_entity.pdbx_description
1 polymer ?
#
loop_
_entity_poly.entity_id
_entity_poly.type
_entity_poly.pdbx_seq_one_letter_code
_entity_poly.pdbx_strand_id
1 'polypeptide(L)'
;MVSVDYRLAPEHPYPAGIDDSWAALRWVGENAAELGGDPSRIAVAGDSAGGNISAVMAQLARDVGGPPLVFQLLWYPTTMADLSLPSFTENADAPILDRDVIDAFLAWYVPGLDISDHTMLPTTLAPGNADLSGLPPAFIGTAEHDPLRDDGACYAELLTAAGVSVELSNEPTMVHGYVNFALVVPAAAEATGRGLAALKRALHA
;
A
#
# COMPACT_ATOMS: atom_id res chain seq x y z
N MET A 1 15.03 9.72 -0.27
CA MET A 1 14.02 8.71 -0.65
C MET A 1 14.73 7.59 -1.37
N VAL A 2 14.45 6.35 -1.02
CA VAL A 2 14.93 5.17 -1.76
C VAL A 2 13.72 4.61 -2.49
N SER A 3 13.78 4.59 -3.82
CA SER A 3 12.78 3.94 -4.66
C SER A 3 13.33 2.58 -5.08
N VAL A 4 12.55 1.53 -4.87
CA VAL A 4 12.99 0.13 -5.07
C VAL A 4 12.52 -0.34 -6.43
N ASP A 5 13.45 -0.68 -7.31
CA ASP A 5 13.20 -1.32 -8.60
C ASP A 5 13.07 -2.84 -8.40
N TYR A 6 11.97 -3.26 -7.75
CA TYR A 6 11.72 -4.66 -7.43
C TYR A 6 11.37 -5.46 -8.69
N ARG A 7 11.68 -6.75 -8.70
CA ARG A 7 11.36 -7.63 -9.82
C ARG A 7 9.84 -7.69 -10.08
N LEU A 8 9.47 -7.57 -11.35
CA LEU A 8 8.07 -7.50 -11.79
C LEU A 8 7.58 -8.85 -12.33
N ALA A 9 6.28 -9.08 -12.15
CA ALA A 9 5.54 -10.12 -12.85
C ALA A 9 5.25 -9.66 -14.30
N PRO A 10 5.09 -10.58 -15.27
CA PRO A 10 5.03 -12.04 -15.11
C PRO A 10 6.40 -12.76 -15.06
N GLU A 11 7.51 -12.10 -15.36
CA GLU A 11 8.85 -12.71 -15.35
C GLU A 11 9.24 -13.22 -13.95
N HIS A 12 8.80 -12.50 -12.92
CA HIS A 12 9.02 -12.81 -11.53
C HIS A 12 7.70 -12.64 -10.74
N PRO A 13 6.82 -13.66 -10.74
CA PRO A 13 5.56 -13.61 -9.99
C PRO A 13 5.80 -13.56 -8.48
N TYR A 14 4.72 -13.39 -7.72
CA TYR A 14 4.72 -13.47 -6.26
C TYR A 14 5.50 -14.69 -5.76
N PRO A 15 6.38 -14.54 -4.74
CA PRO A 15 6.61 -13.36 -3.90
C PRO A 15 7.81 -12.49 -4.30
N ALA A 16 8.32 -12.54 -5.53
CA ALA A 16 9.61 -11.94 -5.88
C ALA A 16 9.73 -10.43 -5.55
N GLY A 17 8.69 -9.65 -5.85
CA GLY A 17 8.67 -8.22 -5.51
C GLY A 17 8.67 -7.95 -4.00
N ILE A 18 7.98 -8.78 -3.22
CA ILE A 18 7.97 -8.70 -1.74
C ILE A 18 9.36 -8.99 -1.18
N ASP A 19 10.03 -10.03 -1.69
CA ASP A 19 11.37 -10.41 -1.27
C ASP A 19 12.39 -9.29 -1.53
N ASP A 20 12.32 -8.66 -2.72
CA ASP A 20 13.20 -7.56 -3.09
C ASP A 20 12.96 -6.31 -2.24
N SER A 21 11.69 -5.94 -2.04
CA SER A 21 11.32 -4.81 -1.18
C SER A 21 11.74 -5.04 0.28
N TRP A 22 11.65 -6.28 0.77
CA TRP A 22 12.11 -6.62 2.10
C TRP A 22 13.63 -6.53 2.23
N ALA A 23 14.37 -7.07 1.27
CA ALA A 23 15.82 -6.93 1.21
C ALA A 23 16.25 -5.46 1.16
N ALA A 24 15.56 -4.64 0.36
CA ALA A 24 15.81 -3.21 0.25
C ALA A 24 15.53 -2.47 1.57
N LEU A 25 14.39 -2.74 2.23
CA LEU A 25 14.06 -2.08 3.50
C LEU A 25 15.09 -2.42 4.59
N ARG A 26 15.51 -3.68 4.68
CA ARG A 26 16.58 -4.08 5.60
C ARG A 26 17.89 -3.35 5.30
N TRP A 27 18.28 -3.29 4.03
CA TRP A 27 19.48 -2.55 3.61
C TRP A 27 19.38 -1.07 3.98
N VAL A 28 18.22 -0.43 3.77
CA VAL A 28 17.99 0.96 4.21
C VAL A 28 18.12 1.10 5.72
N GLY A 29 17.57 0.17 6.50
CA GLY A 29 17.70 0.16 7.96
C GLY A 29 19.17 0.10 8.43
N GLU A 30 19.98 -0.71 7.76
CA GLU A 30 21.40 -0.89 8.07
C GLU A 30 22.27 0.29 7.60
N ASN A 31 21.88 0.96 6.50
CA ASN A 31 22.69 1.97 5.81
C ASN A 31 22.12 3.39 5.90
N ALA A 32 21.05 3.63 6.66
CA ALA A 32 20.35 4.92 6.70
C ALA A 32 21.30 6.10 6.97
N ALA A 33 22.21 5.95 7.95
CA ALA A 33 23.17 7.00 8.29
C ALA A 33 24.14 7.32 7.14
N GLU A 34 24.59 6.31 6.40
CA GLU A 34 25.48 6.47 5.23
C GLU A 34 24.77 7.17 4.07
N LEU A 35 23.44 6.98 3.95
CA LEU A 35 22.59 7.67 2.99
C LEU A 35 22.23 9.11 3.41
N GLY A 36 22.71 9.57 4.58
CA GLY A 36 22.36 10.86 5.17
C GLY A 36 20.96 10.91 5.79
N GLY A 37 20.33 9.76 6.00
CA GLY A 37 19.07 9.60 6.73
C GLY A 37 19.27 9.30 8.22
N ASP A 38 18.17 9.33 8.97
CA ASP A 38 18.14 8.96 10.38
C ASP A 38 17.54 7.55 10.52
N PRO A 39 18.28 6.54 11.03
CA PRO A 39 17.78 5.17 11.15
C PRO A 39 16.58 5.02 12.09
N SER A 40 16.30 6.02 12.94
CA SER A 40 15.12 6.03 13.80
C SER A 40 13.86 6.64 13.14
N ARG A 41 13.99 7.18 11.91
CA ARG A 41 12.91 7.89 11.20
C ARG A 41 12.77 7.37 9.78
N ILE A 42 12.43 6.08 9.67
CA ILE A 42 12.18 5.40 8.41
C ILE A 42 10.66 5.26 8.22
N ALA A 43 10.18 5.53 7.02
CA ALA A 43 8.78 5.32 6.64
C ALA A 43 8.73 4.53 5.33
N VAL A 44 7.65 3.79 5.13
CA VAL A 44 7.34 3.09 3.87
C VAL A 44 6.21 3.80 3.16
N ALA A 45 6.27 3.85 1.83
CA ALA A 45 5.27 4.51 1.02
C ALA A 45 5.14 3.83 -0.34
N GLY A 46 3.92 3.73 -0.83
CA GLY A 46 3.66 3.18 -2.15
C GLY A 46 2.21 3.36 -2.59
N ASP A 47 2.00 3.26 -3.89
CA ASP A 47 0.72 3.41 -4.56
C ASP A 47 0.26 2.10 -5.21
N SER A 48 -1.04 1.81 -5.17
CA SER A 48 -1.63 0.61 -5.74
C SER A 48 -0.98 -0.68 -5.20
N ALA A 49 -0.39 -1.52 -6.07
CA ALA A 49 0.43 -2.67 -5.67
C ALA A 49 1.64 -2.28 -4.79
N GLY A 50 2.22 -1.09 -4.97
CA GLY A 50 3.24 -0.56 -4.06
C GLY A 50 2.68 -0.24 -2.67
N GLY A 51 1.39 0.09 -2.58
CA GLY A 51 0.66 0.26 -1.32
C GLY A 51 0.49 -1.08 -0.59
N ASN A 52 0.17 -2.16 -1.33
CA ASN A 52 0.20 -3.53 -0.81
C ASN A 52 1.57 -3.87 -0.21
N ILE A 53 2.62 -3.71 -1.02
CA ILE A 53 4.00 -4.02 -0.62
C ILE A 53 4.39 -3.20 0.61
N SER A 54 4.06 -1.91 0.66
CA SER A 54 4.36 -1.04 1.81
C SER A 54 3.67 -1.50 3.10
N ALA A 55 2.40 -1.94 3.03
CA ALA A 55 1.70 -2.51 4.17
C ALA A 55 2.38 -3.81 4.64
N VAL A 56 2.77 -4.69 3.71
CA VAL A 56 3.52 -5.93 4.03
C VAL A 56 4.87 -5.60 4.67
N MET A 57 5.60 -4.60 4.16
CA MET A 57 6.89 -4.18 4.74
C MET A 57 6.75 -3.70 6.18
N ALA A 58 5.65 -3.01 6.50
CA ALA A 58 5.36 -2.58 7.86
C ALA A 58 5.14 -3.76 8.82
N GLN A 59 4.46 -4.81 8.33
CA GLN A 59 4.22 -6.04 9.09
C GLN A 59 5.52 -6.81 9.30
N LEU A 60 6.28 -7.07 8.23
CA LEU A 60 7.56 -7.80 8.33
C LEU A 60 8.55 -7.10 9.26
N ALA A 61 8.69 -5.78 9.15
CA ALA A 61 9.57 -5.01 10.02
C ALA A 61 9.17 -5.12 11.50
N ARG A 62 7.87 -5.08 11.81
CA ARG A 62 7.35 -5.27 13.17
C ARG A 62 7.64 -6.69 13.67
N ASP A 63 7.33 -7.70 12.86
CA ASP A 63 7.43 -9.12 13.23
C ASP A 63 8.87 -9.55 13.53
N VAL A 64 9.84 -9.03 12.78
CA VAL A 64 11.27 -9.36 12.96
C VAL A 64 12.00 -8.38 13.89
N GLY A 65 11.33 -7.35 14.39
CA GLY A 65 11.88 -6.37 15.33
C GLY A 65 12.75 -5.27 14.70
N GLY A 66 12.66 -5.06 13.38
CA GLY A 66 13.28 -3.92 12.71
C GLY A 66 13.40 -4.05 11.19
N PRO A 67 13.74 -2.95 10.48
CA PRO A 67 14.03 -1.61 11.02
C PRO A 67 12.77 -0.92 11.58
N PRO A 68 12.92 -0.02 12.58
CA PRO A 68 11.77 0.68 13.15
C PRO A 68 11.16 1.62 12.11
N LEU A 69 9.86 1.44 11.86
CA LEU A 69 9.10 2.32 10.98
C LEU A 69 8.27 3.31 11.79
N VAL A 70 8.28 4.58 11.39
CA VAL A 70 7.51 5.64 12.03
C VAL A 70 6.20 5.93 11.32
N PHE A 71 6.05 5.46 10.08
CA PHE A 71 4.87 5.75 9.25
C PHE A 71 4.71 4.78 8.07
N GLN A 72 3.46 4.57 7.65
CA GLN A 72 3.11 3.95 6.36
C GLN A 72 2.20 4.88 5.56
N LEU A 73 2.61 5.24 4.34
CA LEU A 73 1.83 6.10 3.43
C LEU A 73 1.32 5.27 2.25
N LEU A 74 0.02 4.97 2.26
CA LEU A 74 -0.60 4.03 1.32
C LEU A 74 -1.56 4.78 0.39
N TRP A 75 -1.28 4.77 -0.91
CA TRP A 75 -2.17 5.35 -1.90
C TRP A 75 -2.96 4.23 -2.60
N TYR A 76 -4.29 4.28 -2.49
CA TYR A 76 -5.27 3.35 -3.07
C TYR A 76 -4.76 1.90 -3.08
N PRO A 77 -4.40 1.37 -1.90
CA PRO A 77 -3.70 0.10 -1.81
C PRO A 77 -4.66 -1.07 -2.10
N THR A 78 -4.11 -2.19 -2.56
CA THR A 78 -4.79 -3.49 -2.47
C THR A 78 -4.28 -4.22 -1.24
N THR A 79 -5.15 -4.63 -0.33
CA THR A 79 -4.75 -5.15 0.99
C THR A 79 -5.55 -6.35 1.46
N MET A 80 -6.80 -6.46 0.99
CA MET A 80 -7.68 -7.57 1.33
C MET A 80 -7.68 -8.64 0.24
N ALA A 81 -7.47 -8.24 -1.03
CA ALA A 81 -7.70 -9.06 -2.21
C ALA A 81 -9.13 -9.65 -2.27
N ASP A 82 -10.09 -8.97 -1.65
CA ASP A 82 -11.51 -9.31 -1.67
C ASP A 82 -12.19 -8.67 -2.88
N LEU A 83 -12.30 -9.43 -3.97
CA LEU A 83 -12.96 -8.99 -5.20
C LEU A 83 -14.49 -8.89 -5.08
N SER A 84 -15.06 -9.24 -3.92
CA SER A 84 -16.50 -9.13 -3.65
C SER A 84 -16.92 -7.79 -3.06
N LEU A 85 -15.95 -6.92 -2.71
CA LEU A 85 -16.25 -5.59 -2.17
C LEU A 85 -17.10 -4.75 -3.14
N PRO A 86 -18.07 -3.95 -2.65
CA PRO A 86 -19.03 -3.22 -3.49
C PRO A 86 -18.37 -2.36 -4.59
N SER A 87 -17.29 -1.64 -4.25
CA SER A 87 -16.55 -0.79 -5.18
C SER A 87 -16.04 -1.52 -6.44
N PHE A 88 -15.72 -2.83 -6.38
CA PHE A 88 -15.36 -3.58 -7.58
C PHE A 88 -16.51 -3.69 -8.59
N THR A 89 -17.76 -3.70 -8.11
CA THR A 89 -18.95 -3.71 -8.98
C THR A 89 -19.36 -2.29 -9.37
N GLU A 90 -19.31 -1.33 -8.44
CA GLU A 90 -19.67 0.07 -8.70
C GLU A 90 -18.73 0.74 -9.71
N ASN A 91 -17.44 0.41 -9.65
CA ASN A 91 -16.38 0.99 -10.47
C ASN A 91 -15.79 0.01 -11.48
N ALA A 92 -16.54 -1.03 -11.88
CA ALA A 92 -16.05 -2.10 -12.76
C ALA A 92 -15.46 -1.60 -14.10
N ASP A 93 -16.01 -0.51 -14.63
CA ASP A 93 -15.60 0.15 -15.88
C ASP A 93 -14.77 1.44 -15.62
N ALA A 94 -14.07 1.53 -14.49
CA ALA A 94 -13.37 2.76 -14.10
C ALA A 94 -12.22 3.12 -15.08
N PRO A 95 -11.91 4.42 -15.25
CA PRO A 95 -11.11 4.88 -16.40
C PRO A 95 -9.64 4.46 -16.44
N ILE A 96 -9.06 4.05 -15.31
CA ILE A 96 -7.62 3.71 -15.18
C ILE A 96 -7.43 2.26 -14.79
N LEU A 97 -8.22 1.78 -13.83
CA LEU A 97 -8.20 0.41 -13.34
C LEU A 97 -9.62 -0.13 -13.46
N ASP A 98 -9.86 -0.91 -14.51
CA ASP A 98 -11.12 -1.64 -14.70
C ASP A 98 -10.97 -3.11 -14.29
N ARG A 99 -12.07 -3.86 -14.37
CA ARG A 99 -12.08 -5.28 -14.01
C ARG A 99 -11.14 -6.13 -14.85
N ASP A 100 -11.06 -5.87 -16.16
CA ASP A 100 -10.22 -6.66 -17.07
C ASP A 100 -8.72 -6.46 -16.76
N VAL A 101 -8.32 -5.23 -16.42
CA VAL A 101 -6.97 -4.89 -15.98
C VAL A 101 -6.63 -5.59 -14.67
N ILE A 102 -7.56 -5.62 -13.70
CA ILE A 102 -7.36 -6.32 -12.42
C ILE A 102 -7.15 -7.83 -12.66
N ASP A 103 -8.01 -8.45 -13.46
CA ASP A 103 -7.92 -9.88 -13.76
C ASP A 103 -6.59 -10.22 -14.46
N ALA A 104 -6.09 -9.34 -15.35
CA ALA A 104 -4.77 -9.49 -15.97
C ALA A 104 -3.61 -9.38 -14.96
N PHE A 105 -3.64 -8.40 -14.05
CA PHE A 105 -2.62 -8.27 -13.01
C PHE A 105 -2.58 -9.49 -12.08
N LEU A 106 -3.74 -10.00 -11.68
CA LEU A 106 -3.83 -11.21 -10.86
C LEU A 106 -3.25 -12.43 -11.59
N ALA A 107 -3.59 -12.59 -12.88
CA ALA A 107 -3.08 -13.68 -13.70
C ALA A 107 -1.55 -13.64 -13.85
N TRP A 108 -0.94 -12.46 -13.93
CA TRP A 108 0.52 -12.31 -13.98
C TRP A 108 1.18 -12.48 -12.61
N TYR A 109 0.62 -11.87 -11.56
CA TYR A 109 1.26 -11.78 -10.26
C TYR A 109 1.14 -13.08 -9.44
N VAL A 110 0.00 -13.75 -9.47
CA VAL A 110 -0.27 -14.96 -8.67
C VAL A 110 -0.80 -16.11 -9.55
N PRO A 111 -0.04 -16.55 -10.58
CA PRO A 111 -0.51 -17.54 -11.54
C PRO A 111 -0.85 -18.86 -10.84
N GLY A 112 -2.11 -19.28 -10.94
CA GLY A 112 -2.60 -20.55 -10.40
C GLY A 112 -2.88 -20.55 -8.90
N LEU A 113 -2.84 -19.39 -8.23
CA LEU A 113 -3.29 -19.26 -6.85
C LEU A 113 -4.83 -19.14 -6.83
N ASP A 114 -5.47 -19.92 -5.97
CA ASP A 114 -6.90 -19.75 -5.69
C ASP A 114 -7.08 -18.56 -4.75
N ILE A 115 -7.72 -17.50 -5.26
CA ILE A 115 -8.02 -16.27 -4.54
C ILE A 115 -9.51 -16.14 -4.20
N SER A 116 -10.29 -17.21 -4.36
CA SER A 116 -11.73 -17.18 -4.10
C SER A 116 -12.08 -16.98 -2.61
N ASP A 117 -11.21 -17.45 -1.72
CA ASP A 117 -11.27 -17.17 -0.29
C ASP A 117 -10.13 -16.25 0.12
N HIS A 118 -10.40 -14.95 0.08
CA HIS A 118 -9.43 -13.92 0.39
C HIS A 118 -8.89 -14.03 1.83
N THR A 119 -9.66 -14.60 2.77
CA THR A 119 -9.27 -14.72 4.19
C THR A 119 -8.19 -15.77 4.44
N MET A 120 -8.00 -16.69 3.49
CA MET A 120 -6.99 -17.75 3.54
C MET A 120 -5.69 -17.37 2.83
N LEU A 121 -5.64 -16.20 2.20
CA LEU A 121 -4.45 -15.73 1.49
C LEU A 121 -3.32 -15.40 2.45
N PRO A 122 -2.05 -15.65 2.05
CA PRO A 122 -0.89 -15.26 2.83
C PRO A 122 -0.92 -13.76 3.18
N THR A 123 -0.49 -13.39 4.38
CA THR A 123 -0.42 -11.99 4.82
C THR A 123 0.51 -11.14 3.95
N THR A 124 1.50 -11.76 3.31
CA THR A 124 2.40 -11.12 2.33
C THR A 124 1.74 -10.86 0.97
N LEU A 125 0.50 -11.30 0.76
CA LEU A 125 -0.32 -11.01 -0.40
C LEU A 125 -1.56 -10.19 -0.03
N ALA A 126 -2.24 -10.58 1.06
CA ALA A 126 -3.38 -9.88 1.65
C ALA A 126 -3.01 -9.40 3.06
N PRO A 127 -2.30 -8.26 3.21
CA PRO A 127 -1.87 -7.74 4.52
C PRO A 127 -3.03 -7.52 5.50
N GLY A 128 -4.26 -7.39 5.05
CA GLY A 128 -5.44 -7.33 5.92
C GLY A 128 -5.68 -8.59 6.77
N ASN A 129 -5.11 -9.74 6.40
CA ASN A 129 -5.24 -10.99 7.16
C ASN A 129 -4.26 -11.11 8.34
N ALA A 130 -3.35 -10.15 8.51
CA ALA A 130 -2.34 -10.20 9.58
C ALA A 130 -2.86 -9.70 10.93
N ASP A 131 -2.10 -9.97 12.00
CA ASP A 131 -2.24 -9.18 13.23
C ASP A 131 -1.69 -7.78 12.99
N LEU A 132 -2.58 -6.78 13.04
CA LEU A 132 -2.25 -5.39 12.74
C LEU A 132 -1.84 -4.59 13.99
N SER A 133 -1.78 -5.20 15.17
CA SER A 133 -1.42 -4.50 16.40
C SER A 133 0.05 -4.06 16.40
N GLY A 134 0.30 -2.84 16.88
CA GLY A 134 1.66 -2.29 16.97
C GLY A 134 2.30 -1.91 15.62
N LEU A 135 1.54 -1.88 14.53
CA LEU A 135 1.99 -1.31 13.26
C LEU A 135 2.16 0.22 13.36
N PRO A 136 3.02 0.84 12.51
CA PRO A 136 3.19 2.29 12.51
C PRO A 136 1.90 3.01 12.09
N PRO A 137 1.70 4.27 12.53
CA PRO A 137 0.61 5.11 12.06
C PRO A 137 0.54 5.16 10.53
N ALA A 138 -0.68 5.26 10.01
CA ALA A 138 -0.94 5.19 8.58
C ALA A 138 -1.65 6.44 8.04
N PHE A 139 -1.30 6.85 6.82
CA PHE A 139 -2.20 7.61 5.97
C PHE A 139 -2.63 6.70 4.82
N ILE A 140 -3.93 6.64 4.56
CA ILE A 140 -4.52 5.88 3.46
C ILE A 140 -5.32 6.85 2.59
N GLY A 141 -4.91 7.04 1.33
CA GLY A 141 -5.68 7.82 0.37
C GLY A 141 -6.44 6.91 -0.58
N THR A 142 -7.76 7.00 -0.63
CA THR A 142 -8.60 6.24 -1.60
C THR A 142 -9.20 7.19 -2.63
N ALA A 143 -9.68 6.65 -3.75
CA ALA A 143 -10.37 7.41 -4.78
C ALA A 143 -11.81 6.92 -4.92
N GLU A 144 -12.76 7.84 -5.09
CA GLU A 144 -14.19 7.47 -5.20
C GLU A 144 -14.49 6.60 -6.42
N HIS A 145 -13.81 6.89 -7.53
CA HIS A 145 -13.98 6.18 -8.80
C HIS A 145 -12.87 5.14 -9.02
N ASP A 146 -12.70 4.25 -8.04
CA ASP A 146 -11.68 3.20 -8.00
C ASP A 146 -12.30 1.87 -7.50
N PRO A 147 -12.09 0.75 -8.21
CA PRO A 147 -12.46 -0.58 -7.70
C PRO A 147 -11.85 -0.93 -6.35
N LEU A 148 -10.68 -0.36 -6.00
CA LEU A 148 -9.98 -0.60 -4.74
C LEU A 148 -10.37 0.37 -3.62
N ARG A 149 -11.39 1.22 -3.85
CA ARG A 149 -11.86 2.20 -2.85
C ARG A 149 -12.16 1.54 -1.52
N ASP A 150 -12.97 0.47 -1.54
CA ASP A 150 -13.41 -0.18 -0.31
C ASP A 150 -12.30 -1.06 0.28
N ASP A 151 -11.35 -1.57 -0.52
CA ASP A 151 -10.22 -2.36 -0.03
C ASP A 151 -9.35 -1.51 0.92
N GLY A 152 -8.96 -0.31 0.47
CA GLY A 152 -8.23 0.65 1.30
C GLY A 152 -9.02 1.11 2.54
N ALA A 153 -10.35 1.29 2.41
CA ALA A 153 -11.21 1.67 3.52
C ALA A 153 -11.32 0.55 4.58
N CYS A 154 -11.50 -0.70 4.16
CA CYS A 154 -11.51 -1.86 5.05
C CYS A 154 -10.19 -2.00 5.83
N TYR A 155 -9.05 -1.79 5.18
CA TYR A 155 -7.76 -1.84 5.88
C TYR A 155 -7.61 -0.71 6.92
N ALA A 156 -8.10 0.48 6.62
CA ALA A 156 -8.15 1.58 7.58
C ALA A 156 -8.99 1.22 8.83
N GLU A 157 -10.13 0.57 8.63
CA GLU A 157 -10.99 0.08 9.71
C GLU A 157 -10.28 -0.99 10.55
N LEU A 158 -9.62 -1.96 9.90
CA LEU A 158 -8.88 -3.03 10.59
C LEU A 158 -7.70 -2.48 11.40
N LEU A 159 -6.91 -1.57 10.84
CA LEU A 159 -5.83 -0.88 11.55
C LEU A 159 -6.36 -0.10 12.77
N THR A 160 -7.46 0.63 12.58
CA THR A 160 -8.10 1.40 13.66
C THR A 160 -8.60 0.47 14.77
N ALA A 161 -9.22 -0.65 14.41
CA ALA A 161 -9.68 -1.67 15.36
C ALA A 161 -8.52 -2.32 16.13
N ALA A 162 -7.34 -2.42 15.52
CA ALA A 162 -6.11 -2.88 16.16
C ALA A 162 -5.39 -1.80 17.00
N GLY A 163 -5.95 -0.60 17.09
CA GLY A 163 -5.40 0.51 17.88
C GLY A 163 -4.31 1.33 17.18
N VAL A 164 -4.16 1.18 15.87
CA VAL A 164 -3.23 1.98 15.05
C VAL A 164 -3.88 3.33 14.72
N SER A 165 -3.10 4.42 14.77
CA SER A 165 -3.57 5.75 14.34
C SER A 165 -3.63 5.82 12.81
N VAL A 166 -4.80 6.12 12.26
CA VAL A 166 -5.04 6.13 10.81
C VAL A 166 -5.70 7.44 10.37
N GLU A 167 -5.17 8.03 9.30
CA GLU A 167 -5.80 9.11 8.54
C GLU A 167 -6.29 8.54 7.20
N LEU A 168 -7.60 8.32 7.04
CA LEU A 168 -8.22 7.91 5.78
C LEU A 168 -8.74 9.15 5.03
N SER A 169 -8.32 9.32 3.78
CA SER A 169 -8.78 10.40 2.89
C SER A 169 -9.37 9.80 1.63
N ASN A 170 -10.70 9.75 1.54
CA ASN A 170 -11.38 9.34 0.30
C ASN A 170 -11.60 10.55 -0.60
N GLU A 171 -11.04 10.49 -1.81
CA GLU A 171 -10.99 11.60 -2.74
C GLU A 171 -12.18 11.56 -3.73
N PRO A 172 -13.19 12.45 -3.56
CA PRO A 172 -14.52 12.30 -4.14
C PRO A 172 -14.60 12.43 -5.66
N THR A 173 -13.56 12.97 -6.29
CA THR A 173 -13.50 13.22 -7.74
C THR A 173 -12.31 12.54 -8.41
N MET A 174 -11.58 11.71 -7.66
CA MET A 174 -10.38 11.04 -8.15
C MET A 174 -10.69 9.64 -8.66
N VAL A 175 -9.75 9.13 -9.46
CA VAL A 175 -9.68 7.76 -9.97
C VAL A 175 -8.45 7.06 -9.40
N HIS A 176 -8.35 5.74 -9.60
CA HIS A 176 -7.13 4.99 -9.33
C HIS A 176 -5.91 5.66 -9.97
N GLY A 177 -4.77 5.65 -9.28
CA GLY A 177 -3.53 6.23 -9.81
C GLY A 177 -3.41 7.75 -9.70
N TYR A 178 -4.31 8.44 -8.98
CA TYR A 178 -4.40 9.91 -9.02
C TYR A 178 -3.11 10.66 -8.66
N VAL A 179 -2.25 10.08 -7.80
CA VAL A 179 -0.99 10.74 -7.37
C VAL A 179 -0.04 10.98 -8.54
N ASN A 180 -0.13 10.15 -9.60
CA ASN A 180 0.67 10.29 -10.82
C ASN A 180 0.27 11.53 -11.64
N PHE A 181 -0.90 12.11 -11.37
CA PHE A 181 -1.39 13.32 -12.03
C PHE A 181 -1.21 14.58 -11.19
N ALA A 182 -0.53 14.51 -10.03
CA ALA A 182 -0.36 15.64 -9.11
C ALA A 182 0.33 16.87 -9.73
N LEU A 183 1.13 16.70 -10.80
CA LEU A 183 1.77 17.82 -11.49
C LEU A 183 0.87 18.53 -12.52
N VAL A 184 -0.28 17.94 -12.86
CA VAL A 184 -1.13 18.42 -13.97
C VAL A 184 -2.60 18.61 -13.56
N VAL A 185 -3.08 17.91 -12.54
CA VAL A 185 -4.44 18.04 -12.01
C VAL A 185 -4.38 18.66 -10.61
N PRO A 186 -4.88 19.90 -10.40
CA PRO A 186 -4.82 20.59 -9.10
C PRO A 186 -5.44 19.79 -7.95
N ALA A 187 -6.61 19.17 -8.17
CA ALA A 187 -7.28 18.38 -7.14
C ALA A 187 -6.46 17.12 -6.75
N ALA A 188 -5.75 16.50 -7.69
CA ALA A 188 -4.83 15.40 -7.38
C ALA A 188 -3.60 15.90 -6.60
N ALA A 189 -3.11 17.11 -6.90
CA ALA A 189 -2.02 17.75 -6.15
C ALA A 189 -2.41 18.03 -4.69
N GLU A 190 -3.62 18.54 -4.47
CA GLU A 190 -4.17 18.79 -3.13
C GLU A 190 -4.34 17.49 -2.33
N ALA A 191 -4.89 16.45 -2.96
CA ALA A 191 -5.02 15.11 -2.38
C ALA A 191 -3.66 14.52 -1.99
N THR A 192 -2.70 14.55 -2.92
CA THR A 192 -1.33 14.07 -2.67
C THR A 192 -0.67 14.88 -1.55
N GLY A 193 -0.91 16.19 -1.51
CA GLY A 193 -0.39 17.10 -0.49
C GLY A 193 -0.82 16.74 0.93
N ARG A 194 -2.03 16.19 1.13
CA ARG A 194 -2.50 15.73 2.45
C ARG A 194 -1.65 14.60 3.01
N GLY A 195 -1.45 13.53 2.23
CA GLY A 195 -0.63 12.40 2.66
C GLY A 195 0.85 12.76 2.81
N LEU A 196 1.39 13.62 1.94
CA LEU A 196 2.77 14.13 2.10
C LEU A 196 2.92 15.01 3.35
N ALA A 197 1.91 15.79 3.72
CA ALA A 197 1.90 16.54 4.97
C ALA A 197 1.86 15.60 6.19
N ALA A 198 1.08 14.51 6.12
CA ALA A 198 1.04 13.48 7.16
C ALA A 198 2.40 12.78 7.33
N LEU A 199 3.01 12.36 6.22
CA LEU A 199 4.36 11.79 6.20
C LEU A 199 5.39 12.73 6.82
N LYS A 200 5.36 14.01 6.42
CA LYS A 200 6.26 15.02 6.98
C LYS A 200 6.08 15.19 8.49
N ARG A 201 4.84 15.18 9.00
CA ARG A 201 4.58 15.23 10.45
C ARG A 201 5.22 14.03 11.14
N ALA A 202 5.03 12.82 10.62
CA ALA A 202 5.57 11.61 11.23
C ALA A 202 7.11 11.53 11.23
N LEU A 203 7.77 12.00 10.17
CA LEU A 203 9.24 12.03 10.07
C LEU A 203 9.91 13.15 10.89
N HIS A 204 9.14 14.05 11.49
CA HIS A 204 9.64 15.21 12.24
C HIS A 204 8.96 15.40 13.61
N ALA A 205 8.23 14.38 14.07
CA ALA A 205 7.60 14.35 15.39
C ALA A 205 8.62 14.21 16.52
#